data_AF-A0A1G6AUZ8-F1
#
_entry.id   AF-A0A1G6AUZ8-F1
#
_cell.length_a   1.000
_cell.length_b   1.000
_cell.length_c   1.000
_cell.angle_alpha   90.00
_cell.angle_beta   90.00
_cell.angle_gamma   90.00
#
_symmetry.space_group_name_H-M   'P 1'
#
loop_
_entity.id
_entity.type
_entity.pdbx_description
1 polymer ?
#
loop_
_entity_poly.entity_id
_entity_poly.type
_entity_poly.pdbx_seq_one_letter_code
_entity_poly.pdbx_strand_id
1 'polypeptide(L)'
;MTSHLDYEINKELGECYLFMGELDKAEQYYEKAANSNGTHPDPYLGLATVAVQRGHLENALSLYRRATEIQSTDKSLAGMALVEMETGVINDAYEHFSQALELNPENLVALYGLVQVAHSLDCLDKLISPLENFLELNPDKAEIRFTLAGVLIKLGKVTQAKEQLEQCLEIDPTYDPAKELLLEMVQ
;
A
#
# COMPACT_ATOMS: atom_id res chain seq x y z
N MET A 1 13.74 -11.10 29.69
CA MET A 1 12.40 -10.48 29.87
C MET A 1 12.45 -8.97 29.73
N THR A 2 13.43 -8.29 30.35
CA THR A 2 13.63 -6.83 30.22
C THR A 2 13.84 -6.36 28.78
N SER A 3 14.69 -7.02 27.99
CA SER A 3 15.00 -6.59 26.61
C SER A 3 13.82 -6.66 25.62
N HIS A 4 12.84 -7.54 25.86
CA HIS A 4 11.63 -7.61 25.03
C HIS A 4 10.65 -6.50 25.42
N LEU A 5 10.49 -6.22 26.71
CA LEU A 5 9.66 -5.11 27.18
C LEU A 5 10.25 -3.75 26.74
N ASP A 6 11.57 -3.61 26.79
CA ASP A 6 12.28 -2.42 26.32
C ASP A 6 12.10 -2.23 24.80
N TYR A 7 12.08 -3.31 24.02
CA TYR A 7 11.76 -3.26 22.59
C TYR A 7 10.35 -2.71 22.35
N GLU A 8 9.33 -3.33 22.94
CA GLU A 8 7.92 -2.96 22.73
C GLU A 8 7.66 -1.50 23.12
N ILE A 9 8.14 -1.07 24.29
CA ILE A 9 7.95 0.31 24.76
C ILE A 9 8.59 1.31 23.79
N ASN A 10 9.81 1.06 23.35
CA ASN A 10 10.49 1.98 22.44
C ASN A 10 9.86 1.96 21.04
N LYS A 11 9.37 0.82 20.55
CA LYS A 11 8.63 0.72 19.27
C LYS A 11 7.35 1.55 19.33
N GLU A 12 6.53 1.35 20.36
CA GLU A 12 5.25 2.06 20.54
C GLU A 12 5.47 3.58 20.73
N LEU A 13 6.50 3.99 21.47
CA LEU A 13 6.86 5.41 21.59
C LEU A 13 7.27 5.99 20.23
N GLY A 14 8.06 5.24 19.45
CA GLY A 14 8.44 5.62 18.08
C GLY A 14 7.22 5.87 17.20
N GLU A 15 6.25 4.94 17.23
CA GLU A 15 4.98 5.04 16.49
C GLU A 15 4.15 6.25 16.92
N CYS A 16 4.02 6.49 18.22
CA CYS A 16 3.32 7.67 18.75
C CYS A 16 3.97 8.98 18.27
N TYR A 17 5.30 9.10 18.34
CA TYR A 17 5.99 10.31 17.88
C TYR A 17 5.92 10.48 16.37
N LEU A 18 5.97 9.39 15.61
CA LEU A 18 5.77 9.42 14.16
C LEU A 18 4.38 9.96 13.82
N PHE A 19 3.33 9.49 14.50
CA PHE A 19 1.97 9.98 14.30
C PHE A 19 1.80 11.46 14.68
N MET A 20 2.56 11.93 15.68
CA MET A 20 2.60 13.36 16.06
C MET A 20 3.45 14.23 15.12
N GLY A 21 4.16 13.64 14.14
CA GLY A 21 5.08 14.36 13.26
C GLY A 21 6.40 14.76 13.92
N GLU A 22 6.67 14.27 15.12
CA GLU A 22 7.89 14.55 15.90
C GLU A 22 9.02 13.60 15.47
N LEU A 23 9.50 13.79 14.23
CA LEU A 23 10.38 12.82 13.55
C LEU A 23 11.68 12.51 14.28
N ASP A 24 12.29 13.50 14.94
CA ASP A 24 13.53 13.32 15.69
C ASP A 24 13.33 12.37 16.89
N LYS A 25 12.19 12.49 17.57
CA LYS A 25 11.85 11.58 18.68
C LYS A 25 11.48 10.21 18.15
N ALA A 26 10.70 10.15 17.08
CA ALA A 26 10.33 8.89 16.43
C ALA A 26 11.57 8.06 16.09
N GLU A 27 12.53 8.67 15.39
CA GLU A 27 13.82 8.07 15.06
C GLU A 27 14.57 7.59 16.30
N GLN A 28 14.72 8.46 17.31
CA GLN A 28 15.41 8.11 18.55
C GLN A 28 14.82 6.86 19.22
N TYR A 29 13.50 6.75 19.28
CA TYR A 29 12.83 5.63 19.93
C TYR A 29 12.87 4.36 19.06
N TYR A 30 12.74 4.47 17.75
CA TYR A 30 12.95 3.31 16.87
C TYR A 30 14.40 2.80 16.90
N GLU A 31 15.41 3.67 16.99
CA GLU A 31 16.81 3.24 17.17
C GLU A 31 17.01 2.47 18.47
N LYS A 32 16.40 2.93 19.58
CA LYS A 32 16.42 2.19 20.85
C LYS A 32 15.76 0.82 20.70
N ALA A 33 14.61 0.75 20.02
CA ALA A 33 13.91 -0.51 19.77
C ALA A 33 14.77 -1.47 18.92
N ALA A 34 15.38 -0.97 17.85
CA ALA A 34 16.27 -1.75 16.98
C ALA A 34 17.46 -2.35 17.76
N ASN A 35 18.02 -1.59 18.69
CA ASN A 35 19.13 -2.02 19.55
C ASN A 35 18.72 -2.99 20.68
N SER A 36 17.42 -3.12 20.98
CA SER A 36 16.94 -3.88 22.14
C SER A 36 16.90 -5.39 21.92
N ASN A 37 16.97 -5.88 20.67
CA ASN A 37 17.23 -7.29 20.35
C ASN A 37 17.39 -7.60 18.85
N GLY A 38 17.41 -6.63 17.93
CA GLY A 38 17.80 -6.82 16.51
C GLY A 38 17.01 -7.83 15.65
N THR A 39 16.02 -8.52 16.21
CA THR A 39 15.30 -9.63 15.56
C THR A 39 13.92 -9.24 15.02
N HIS A 40 13.54 -7.96 15.08
CA HIS A 40 12.22 -7.50 14.68
C HIS A 40 12.32 -6.53 13.50
N PRO A 41 11.45 -6.64 12.49
CA PRO A 41 11.45 -5.76 11.33
C PRO A 41 10.89 -4.36 11.66
N ASP A 42 9.95 -4.26 12.61
CA ASP A 42 9.14 -3.05 12.87
C ASP A 42 9.95 -1.76 13.13
N PRO A 43 11.03 -1.76 13.93
CA PRO A 43 11.82 -0.55 14.12
C PRO A 43 12.45 -0.05 12.83
N TYR A 44 12.87 -0.96 11.93
CA TYR A 44 13.43 -0.57 10.64
C TYR A 44 12.36 -0.05 9.69
N LEU A 45 11.12 -0.56 9.77
CA LEU A 45 9.97 0.02 9.06
C LEU A 45 9.67 1.45 9.55
N GLY A 46 9.70 1.65 10.88
CA GLY A 46 9.53 2.96 11.49
C GLY A 46 10.60 3.95 11.06
N LEU A 47 11.87 3.56 11.16
CA LEU A 47 13.02 4.36 10.69
C LEU A 47 12.94 4.65 9.20
N ALA A 48 12.56 3.67 8.37
CA ALA A 48 12.38 3.86 6.94
C ALA A 48 11.30 4.90 6.66
N THR A 49 10.17 4.83 7.36
CA THR A 49 9.06 5.79 7.24
C THR A 49 9.51 7.20 7.65
N VAL A 50 10.29 7.35 8.73
CA VAL A 50 10.89 8.63 9.11
C VAL A 50 11.82 9.15 8.00
N ALA A 51 12.65 8.28 7.43
CA ALA A 51 13.55 8.65 6.33
C ALA A 51 12.78 9.10 5.08
N VAL A 52 11.68 8.44 4.71
CA VAL A 52 10.78 8.87 3.63
C VAL A 52 10.23 10.27 3.90
N GLN A 53 9.69 10.52 5.11
CA GLN A 53 9.13 11.83 5.46
C GLN A 53 10.17 12.97 5.45
N ARG A 54 11.45 12.65 5.60
CA ARG A 54 12.56 13.61 5.46
C ARG A 54 13.12 13.70 4.03
N GLY A 55 12.59 12.94 3.08
CA GLY A 55 13.08 12.89 1.70
C GLY A 55 14.40 12.11 1.52
N HIS A 56 14.83 11.35 2.53
CA HIS A 56 16.04 10.53 2.49
C HIS A 56 15.74 9.15 1.88
N LEU A 57 15.31 9.13 0.62
CA LEU A 57 14.77 7.95 -0.06
C LEU A 57 15.76 6.77 -0.14
N GLU A 58 17.04 7.02 -0.41
CA GLU A 58 18.07 5.95 -0.45
C GLU A 58 18.23 5.26 0.92
N ASN A 59 18.24 6.06 2.00
CA ASN A 59 18.31 5.53 3.36
C ASN A 59 17.03 4.74 3.71
N ALA A 60 15.86 5.26 3.34
CA ALA A 60 14.59 4.57 3.52
C ALA A 60 14.61 3.18 2.86
N LEU A 61 15.06 3.09 1.60
CA LEU A 61 15.15 1.82 0.89
C LEU A 61 16.12 0.84 1.57
N SER A 62 17.26 1.32 2.07
CA SER A 62 18.19 0.48 2.86
C SER A 62 17.56 -0.04 4.14
N LEU A 63 16.76 0.77 4.83
CA LEU A 63 16.08 0.41 6.07
C LEU A 63 14.95 -0.59 5.81
N TYR A 64 14.16 -0.40 4.75
CA TYR A 64 13.15 -1.38 4.35
C TYR A 64 13.77 -2.73 3.97
N ARG A 65 14.87 -2.74 3.19
CA ARG A 65 15.59 -3.99 2.87
C ARG A 65 16.04 -4.72 4.11
N ARG A 66 16.58 -4.01 5.10
CA ARG A 66 16.96 -4.59 6.39
C ARG A 66 15.76 -5.18 7.14
N ALA A 67 14.60 -4.53 7.09
CA ALA A 67 13.37 -5.09 7.65
C ALA A 67 12.99 -6.40 6.94
N THR A 68 13.01 -6.42 5.61
CA THR A 68 12.69 -7.59 4.77
C THR A 68 13.66 -8.75 4.97
N GLU A 69 14.96 -8.48 5.17
CA GLU A 69 15.97 -9.49 5.50
C GLU A 69 15.70 -10.21 6.82
N ILE A 70 15.14 -9.49 7.82
CA ILE A 70 14.73 -10.07 9.10
C ILE A 70 13.45 -10.89 8.89
N GLN A 71 12.43 -10.25 8.31
CA GLN A 71 11.18 -10.88 7.95
C GLN A 71 10.50 -10.07 6.86
N SER A 72 10.25 -10.71 5.72
CA SER A 72 9.42 -10.13 4.67
C SER A 72 7.98 -9.99 5.16
N THR A 73 7.45 -8.77 5.09
CA THR A 73 6.06 -8.43 5.43
C THR A 73 5.46 -7.57 4.31
N ASP A 74 4.14 -7.59 4.20
CA ASP A 74 3.40 -6.74 3.25
C ASP A 74 3.75 -5.25 3.42
N LYS A 75 3.90 -4.79 4.67
CA LYS A 75 4.31 -3.41 4.98
C LYS A 75 5.72 -3.08 4.50
N SER A 76 6.68 -4.01 4.67
CA SER A 76 8.06 -3.81 4.21
C SER A 76 8.12 -3.69 2.68
N LEU A 77 7.43 -4.59 1.98
CA LEU A 77 7.41 -4.64 0.51
C LEU A 77 6.67 -3.44 -0.07
N ALA A 78 5.51 -3.08 0.48
CA ALA A 78 4.77 -1.88 0.06
C ALA A 78 5.58 -0.60 0.31
N GLY A 79 6.33 -0.53 1.42
CA GLY A 79 7.23 0.59 1.72
C GLY A 79 8.37 0.73 0.70
N MET A 80 9.02 -0.39 0.34
CA MET A 80 10.03 -0.40 -0.74
C MET A 80 9.43 0.05 -2.07
N ALA A 81 8.28 -0.51 -2.43
CA ALA A 81 7.60 -0.23 -3.68
C ALA A 81 7.20 1.25 -3.81
N LEU A 82 6.78 1.90 -2.72
CA LEU A 82 6.51 3.34 -2.71
C LEU A 82 7.77 4.16 -3.03
N VAL A 83 8.90 3.83 -2.41
CA VAL A 83 10.18 4.51 -2.67
C VAL A 83 10.68 4.26 -4.09
N GLU A 84 10.55 3.04 -4.59
CA GLU A 84 10.90 2.66 -5.96
C GLU A 84 10.01 3.36 -6.99
N MET A 85 8.71 3.48 -6.71
CA MET A 85 7.78 4.25 -7.54
C MET A 85 8.17 5.72 -7.59
N GLU A 86 8.49 6.34 -6.45
CA GLU A 86 8.91 7.75 -6.37
C GLU A 86 10.25 8.01 -7.07
N THR A 87 11.17 7.05 -7.00
CA THR A 87 12.51 7.14 -7.64
C THR A 87 12.53 6.67 -9.09
N GLY A 88 11.40 6.25 -9.65
CA GLY A 88 11.26 5.86 -11.06
C GLY A 88 11.68 4.42 -11.38
N VAL A 89 11.93 3.58 -10.37
CA VAL A 89 12.22 2.15 -10.50
C VAL A 89 10.90 1.37 -10.61
N ILE A 90 10.11 1.70 -11.64
CA ILE A 90 8.68 1.31 -11.73
C ILE A 90 8.47 -0.20 -11.81
N ASN A 91 9.36 -0.95 -12.46
CA ASN A 91 9.23 -2.42 -12.56
C ASN A 91 9.38 -3.09 -11.19
N ASP A 92 10.38 -2.68 -10.40
CA ASP A 92 10.60 -3.24 -9.06
C ASP A 92 9.43 -2.89 -8.13
N ALA A 93 8.92 -1.66 -8.25
CA ALA A 93 7.73 -1.23 -7.50
C ALA A 93 6.50 -2.11 -7.81
N TYR A 94 6.28 -2.46 -9.09
CA TYR A 94 5.20 -3.38 -9.48
C TYR A 94 5.35 -4.75 -8.82
N GLU A 95 6.55 -5.33 -8.86
CA GLU A 95 6.82 -6.65 -8.27
C GLU A 95 6.64 -6.63 -6.75
N HIS A 96 7.17 -5.63 -6.06
CA HIS A 96 7.05 -5.52 -4.60
C HIS A 96 5.61 -5.22 -4.15
N PHE A 97 4.84 -4.38 -4.86
CA PHE A 97 3.40 -4.22 -4.56
C PHE A 97 2.62 -5.51 -4.78
N SER A 98 2.93 -6.26 -5.85
CA SER A 98 2.29 -7.55 -6.12
C SER A 98 2.57 -8.55 -5.00
N GLN A 99 3.83 -8.69 -4.58
CA GLN A 99 4.21 -9.55 -3.46
C GLN A 99 3.59 -9.10 -2.12
N ALA A 100 3.44 -7.79 -1.90
CA ALA A 100 2.75 -7.29 -0.71
C ALA A 100 1.29 -7.76 -0.66
N LEU A 101 0.59 -7.77 -1.80
CA LEU A 101 -0.78 -8.28 -1.91
C LEU A 101 -0.87 -9.81 -1.82
N GLU A 102 0.17 -10.54 -2.23
CA GLU A 102 0.24 -12.00 -1.99
C GLU A 102 0.35 -12.31 -0.49
N LEU A 103 1.09 -11.51 0.27
CA LEU A 103 1.20 -11.65 1.72
C LEU A 103 -0.04 -11.17 2.47
N ASN A 104 -0.64 -10.06 2.01
CA ASN A 104 -1.83 -9.47 2.60
C ASN A 104 -2.73 -8.89 1.50
N PRO A 105 -3.75 -9.65 1.05
CA PRO A 105 -4.67 -9.19 0.02
C PRO A 105 -5.47 -7.94 0.38
N GLU A 106 -5.54 -7.56 1.67
CA GLU A 106 -6.27 -6.38 2.14
C GLU A 106 -5.39 -5.12 2.27
N ASN A 107 -4.12 -5.18 1.85
CA ASN A 107 -3.22 -4.03 1.92
C ASN A 107 -3.59 -2.98 0.87
N LEU A 108 -4.40 -2.00 1.27
CA LEU A 108 -4.85 -0.89 0.41
C LEU A 108 -3.71 -0.05 -0.15
N VAL A 109 -2.62 0.14 0.60
CA VAL A 109 -1.46 0.90 0.11
C VAL A 109 -0.83 0.16 -1.08
N ALA A 110 -0.68 -1.16 -0.96
CA ALA A 110 -0.16 -1.98 -2.04
C ALA A 110 -1.12 -2.05 -3.23
N LEU A 111 -2.43 -2.15 -2.99
CA LEU A 111 -3.43 -2.18 -4.06
C LEU A 111 -3.43 -0.89 -4.88
N TYR A 112 -3.51 0.27 -4.22
CA TYR A 112 -3.48 1.56 -4.92
C TYR A 112 -2.14 1.83 -5.60
N GLY A 113 -1.03 1.47 -4.93
CA GLY A 113 0.30 1.52 -5.51
C GLY A 113 0.38 0.69 -6.80
N LEU A 114 -0.10 -0.56 -6.75
CA LEU A 114 -0.14 -1.48 -7.89
C LEU A 114 -0.94 -0.91 -9.07
N VAL A 115 -2.11 -0.32 -8.80
CA VAL A 115 -2.93 0.34 -9.83
C VAL A 115 -2.14 1.46 -10.51
N GLN A 116 -1.47 2.33 -9.74
CA GLN A 116 -0.69 3.44 -10.28
C GLN A 116 0.50 2.99 -11.14
N VAL A 117 1.27 1.99 -10.67
CA VAL A 117 2.41 1.47 -11.43
C VAL A 117 1.95 0.69 -12.66
N ALA A 118 0.85 -0.06 -12.59
CA ALA A 118 0.30 -0.79 -13.73
C ALA A 118 -0.21 0.14 -14.85
N HIS A 119 -0.77 1.29 -14.50
CA HIS A 119 -1.06 2.36 -15.47
C HIS A 119 0.21 2.87 -16.17
N SER A 120 1.30 3.04 -15.42
CA SER A 120 2.58 3.52 -15.95
C SER A 120 3.27 2.51 -16.87
N LEU A 121 3.05 1.21 -16.61
CA LEU A 121 3.61 0.09 -17.38
C LEU A 121 2.68 -0.42 -18.50
N ASP A 122 1.49 0.16 -18.66
CA ASP A 122 0.45 -0.27 -19.61
C ASP A 122 0.09 -1.76 -19.47
N CYS A 123 0.03 -2.27 -18.23
CA CYS A 123 -0.26 -3.68 -17.90
C CYS A 123 -1.54 -3.84 -17.06
N LEU A 124 -2.58 -3.08 -17.41
CA LEU A 124 -3.85 -3.01 -16.69
C LEU A 124 -4.63 -4.34 -16.65
N ASP A 125 -4.37 -5.24 -17.59
CA ASP A 125 -4.97 -6.58 -17.62
C ASP A 125 -4.65 -7.39 -16.36
N LYS A 126 -3.49 -7.15 -15.75
CA LYS A 126 -3.04 -7.83 -14.53
C LYS A 126 -3.71 -7.33 -13.25
N LEU A 127 -4.44 -6.21 -13.29
CA LEU A 127 -5.09 -5.62 -12.12
C LEU A 127 -6.44 -6.26 -11.77
N ILE A 128 -7.07 -6.95 -12.71
CA ILE A 128 -8.42 -7.51 -12.50
C ILE A 128 -8.42 -8.46 -11.31
N SER A 129 -7.53 -9.45 -11.27
CA SER A 129 -7.51 -10.45 -10.19
C SER A 129 -7.18 -9.84 -8.81
N PRO A 130 -6.16 -8.96 -8.64
CA PRO A 130 -5.94 -8.27 -7.37
C PRO A 130 -7.15 -7.46 -6.88
N LEU A 131 -7.83 -6.73 -7.76
CA LEU A 131 -9.01 -5.93 -7.41
C LEU A 131 -10.20 -6.81 -7.05
N GLU A 132 -10.45 -7.88 -7.81
CA GLU A 132 -11.51 -8.86 -7.52
C GLU A 132 -11.26 -9.56 -6.19
N ASN A 133 -10.04 -10.06 -5.94
CA ASN A 133 -9.66 -10.71 -4.67
C ASN A 133 -9.87 -9.76 -3.48
N PHE A 134 -9.50 -8.48 -3.61
CA PHE A 134 -9.74 -7.50 -2.56
C PHE A 134 -11.24 -7.32 -2.29
N LEU A 135 -12.05 -7.23 -3.34
CA LEU A 135 -13.51 -7.07 -3.27
C LEU A 135 -14.24 -8.32 -2.76
N GLU A 136 -13.68 -9.52 -2.92
CA GLU A 136 -14.21 -10.73 -2.31
C GLU A 136 -14.13 -10.67 -0.77
N LEU A 137 -13.05 -10.11 -0.24
CA LEU A 137 -12.86 -9.91 1.20
C LEU A 137 -13.60 -8.67 1.71
N ASN A 138 -13.69 -7.63 0.87
CA ASN A 138 -14.24 -6.33 1.20
C ASN A 138 -15.35 -5.91 0.21
N PRO A 139 -16.52 -6.58 0.24
CA PRO A 139 -17.55 -6.39 -0.77
C PRO A 139 -18.21 -5.01 -0.75
N ASP A 140 -18.06 -4.25 0.34
CA ASP A 140 -18.66 -2.93 0.58
C ASP A 140 -17.77 -1.76 0.12
N LYS A 141 -16.62 -2.02 -0.52
CA LYS A 141 -15.68 -0.98 -0.96
C LYS A 141 -16.06 -0.44 -2.34
N ALA A 142 -17.03 0.48 -2.36
CA ALA A 142 -17.49 1.16 -3.57
C ALA A 142 -16.35 1.78 -4.40
N GLU A 143 -15.38 2.43 -3.75
CA GLU A 143 -14.22 3.04 -4.42
C GLU A 143 -13.36 2.02 -5.19
N ILE A 144 -13.19 0.81 -4.66
CA ILE A 144 -12.43 -0.25 -5.34
C ILE A 144 -13.23 -0.84 -6.50
N ARG A 145 -14.57 -0.95 -6.38
CA ARG A 145 -15.44 -1.33 -7.51
C ARG A 145 -15.36 -0.31 -8.63
N PHE A 146 -15.38 0.98 -8.31
CA PHE A 146 -15.20 2.06 -9.28
C PHE A 146 -13.84 1.97 -9.97
N THR A 147 -12.78 1.68 -9.20
CA THR A 147 -11.43 1.45 -9.75
C THR A 147 -11.41 0.27 -10.73
N LEU A 148 -12.02 -0.86 -10.37
CA LEU A 148 -12.15 -2.03 -11.25
C LEU A 148 -12.95 -1.70 -12.52
N ALA A 149 -14.05 -0.95 -12.41
CA ALA A 149 -14.80 -0.48 -13.57
C ALA A 149 -13.94 0.36 -14.52
N GLY A 150 -13.14 1.29 -13.99
CA GLY A 150 -12.19 2.10 -14.77
C GLY A 150 -11.16 1.24 -15.51
N VAL A 151 -10.57 0.25 -14.84
CA VAL A 151 -9.65 -0.73 -15.45
C VAL A 151 -10.34 -1.50 -16.58
N LEU A 152 -11.56 -2.01 -16.33
CA LEU A 152 -12.33 -2.78 -17.32
C LEU A 152 -12.68 -1.93 -18.57
N ILE A 153 -13.02 -0.65 -18.40
CA ILE A 153 -13.27 0.28 -19.53
C ILE A 153 -12.02 0.43 -20.38
N LYS A 154 -10.85 0.65 -19.77
CA LYS A 154 -9.58 0.79 -20.51
C LYS A 154 -9.22 -0.47 -21.29
N LEU A 155 -9.62 -1.64 -20.80
CA LEU A 155 -9.45 -2.92 -21.48
C LEU A 155 -10.57 -3.25 -22.49
N GLY A 156 -11.54 -2.35 -22.70
CA GLY A 156 -12.67 -2.55 -23.62
C GLY A 156 -13.75 -3.52 -23.09
N LYS A 157 -13.69 -3.92 -21.82
CA LYS A 157 -14.64 -4.83 -21.16
C LYS A 157 -15.85 -4.08 -20.62
N VAL A 158 -16.52 -3.34 -21.51
CA VAL A 158 -17.59 -2.36 -21.18
C VAL A 158 -18.75 -2.99 -20.40
N THR A 159 -19.19 -4.19 -20.77
CA THR A 159 -20.32 -4.87 -20.08
C THR A 159 -19.99 -5.17 -18.62
N GLN A 160 -18.78 -5.67 -18.35
CA GLN A 160 -18.33 -5.98 -16.98
C GLN A 160 -18.12 -4.69 -16.18
N ALA A 161 -17.59 -3.65 -16.81
CA ALA A 161 -17.44 -2.35 -16.16
C ALA A 161 -18.78 -1.78 -15.70
N LYS A 162 -19.82 -1.88 -16.55
CA LYS A 162 -21.18 -1.43 -16.21
C LYS A 162 -21.73 -2.15 -14.99
N GLU A 163 -21.57 -3.48 -14.92
CA GLU A 163 -21.98 -4.27 -13.75
C GLU A 163 -21.28 -3.79 -12.47
N GLN A 164 -19.98 -3.49 -12.53
CA GLN A 164 -19.24 -2.97 -11.38
C GLN A 164 -19.71 -1.56 -10.96
N LEU A 165 -20.07 -0.69 -11.91
CA LEU A 165 -20.64 0.63 -11.60
C LEU A 165 -22.04 0.53 -10.99
N GLU A 166 -22.87 -0.38 -11.49
CA GLU A 166 -24.20 -0.63 -10.91
C GLU A 166 -24.06 -1.14 -9.46
N GLN A 167 -23.19 -2.12 -9.21
CA GLN A 167 -22.90 -2.60 -7.85
C GLN A 167 -22.29 -1.51 -6.95
N CYS A 168 -21.44 -0.64 -7.49
CA CYS A 168 -20.90 0.52 -6.77
C CYS A 168 -22.03 1.43 -6.28
N LEU A 169 -23.04 1.70 -7.11
CA LEU A 169 -24.18 2.55 -6.79
C LEU A 169 -25.25 1.87 -5.92
N GLU A 170 -25.31 0.53 -5.91
CA GLU A 170 -26.10 -0.22 -4.94
C GLU A 170 -25.54 -0.07 -3.52
N ILE A 171 -24.21 -0.05 -3.39
CA ILE A 171 -23.51 0.12 -2.11
C ILE A 171 -23.55 1.59 -1.66
N ASP A 172 -23.21 2.51 -2.56
CA ASP A 172 -23.24 3.95 -2.33
C ASP A 172 -24.02 4.67 -3.45
N PRO A 173 -25.33 4.86 -3.27
CA PRO A 173 -26.16 5.60 -4.22
C PRO A 173 -25.76 7.08 -4.37
N THR A 174 -24.85 7.60 -3.56
CA THR A 174 -24.33 8.97 -3.63
C THR A 174 -22.95 9.06 -4.26
N TYR A 175 -22.38 7.95 -4.76
CA TYR A 175 -21.09 7.93 -5.43
C TYR A 175 -21.15 8.56 -6.84
N ASP A 176 -21.09 9.89 -6.89
CA ASP A 176 -21.28 10.67 -8.11
C ASP A 176 -20.34 10.29 -9.27
N PRO A 177 -19.04 9.96 -9.06
CA PRO A 177 -18.17 9.54 -10.15
C PRO A 177 -18.69 8.29 -10.89
N ALA A 178 -19.31 7.34 -10.18
CA ALA A 178 -19.87 6.15 -10.80
C ALA A 178 -21.15 6.46 -11.59
N LYS A 179 -21.98 7.41 -11.13
CA LYS A 179 -23.18 7.84 -11.87
C LYS A 179 -22.81 8.53 -13.18
N GLU A 180 -21.88 9.46 -13.13
CA GLU A 180 -21.42 10.21 -14.31
C GLU A 180 -20.88 9.26 -15.36
N LEU A 181 -19.98 8.35 -14.97
CA LEU A 181 -19.39 7.38 -15.88
C LEU A 181 -20.42 6.41 -16.47
N LEU A 182 -21.40 5.96 -15.67
CA LEU A 182 -22.47 5.08 -16.15
C LEU A 182 -23.39 5.79 -17.17
N LEU A 183 -23.66 7.09 -16.97
CA LEU A 183 -24.46 7.89 -17.90
C LEU A 183 -23.75 8.08 -19.25
N GLU A 184 -22.43 8.30 -19.23
CA GLU A 184 -21.62 8.42 -20.44
C GLU A 184 -21.61 7.13 -21.27
N MET A 185 -21.68 5.96 -20.62
CA MET A 185 -21.68 4.66 -21.31
C MET A 185 -23.00 4.30 -22.02
N VAL A 186 -24.07 5.06 -21.78
CA VAL A 186 -25.41 4.80 -22.37
C VAL A 186 -25.68 5.69 -23.60
N GLN A 187 -24.83 6.70 -23.86
CA GLN A 187 -24.93 7.61 -25.00
C GLN A 187 -24.16 7.08 -26.21
#